data_AF-A0A3D3SYU2-F1
#
_entry.id   AF-A0A3D3SYU2-F1
#
_cell.length_a   1.000
_cell.length_b   1.000
_cell.length_c   1.000
_cell.angle_alpha   90.00
_cell.angle_beta   90.00
_cell.angle_gamma   90.00
#
_symmetry.space_group_name_H-M   'P 1'
#
loop_
_entity.id
_entity.type
_entity.pdbx_description
1 polymer ?
#
loop_
_entity_poly.entity_id
_entity_poly.type
_entity_poly.pdbx_seq_one_letter_code
_entity_poly.pdbx_strand_id
1 'polypeptide(L)'
;FYDYDEIQYLTECNFRKIPEPRTPEDEMASEPWYTVGPNDVFPEEFSQFLLGQLRLRVPFNKYHGELLDAQYWKSQQEKIARGFLEDVFPYPDHVRFCNRPELDQPAVCIARRPG
;
A
#
# COMPACT_ATOMS: atom_id res chain seq x y z
N PHE A 1 -0.63 -9.72 10.05
CA PHE A 1 0.34 -9.01 10.89
C PHE A 1 0.14 -9.51 12.31
N TYR A 2 1.19 -9.97 13.00
CA TYR A 2 1.04 -10.69 14.28
C TYR A 2 2.07 -10.29 15.36
N ASP A 3 3.11 -9.54 15.02
CA ASP A 3 4.15 -9.08 15.95
C ASP A 3 3.91 -7.62 16.32
N TYR A 4 3.46 -7.38 17.55
CA TYR A 4 2.95 -6.06 17.96
C TYR A 4 4.02 -5.15 18.57
N ASP A 5 5.21 -5.66 18.86
CA ASP A 5 6.24 -4.92 19.59
C ASP A 5 6.87 -3.80 18.74
N GLU A 6 6.79 -3.92 17.41
CA GLU A 6 7.33 -2.96 16.43
C GLU A 6 6.23 -2.11 15.75
N ILE A 7 4.98 -2.12 16.23
CA ILE A 7 3.93 -1.27 15.64
C ILE A 7 4.11 0.19 16.05
N GLN A 8 3.96 1.06 15.06
CA GLN A 8 3.85 2.51 15.26
C GLN A 8 2.68 3.08 14.45
N TYR A 9 2.10 4.18 14.91
CA TYR A 9 1.06 4.87 14.15
C TYR A 9 1.64 5.53 12.90
N LEU A 10 0.92 5.42 11.78
CA LEU A 10 1.32 6.10 10.54
C LEU A 10 1.54 7.60 10.72
N THR A 11 0.79 8.26 11.61
CA THR A 11 0.91 9.69 11.89
C THR A 11 2.20 10.08 12.62
N GLU A 12 2.88 9.12 13.24
CA GLU A 12 4.12 9.33 13.99
C GLU A 12 5.37 9.01 13.15
N CYS A 13 5.20 8.29 12.05
CA CYS A 13 6.27 7.97 11.10
C CYS A 13 6.62 9.17 10.21
N ASN A 14 7.90 9.34 9.89
CA ASN A 14 8.39 10.33 8.94
C ASN A 14 8.84 9.65 7.65
N PHE A 15 7.96 9.59 6.65
CA PHE A 15 8.29 8.99 5.36
C PHE A 15 9.21 9.91 4.55
N ARG A 16 10.38 9.40 4.18
CA ARG A 16 11.39 10.13 3.42
C ARG A 16 11.83 9.32 2.23
N LYS A 17 12.33 10.02 1.20
CA LYS A 17 13.06 9.38 0.10
C LYS A 17 14.54 9.34 0.47
N ILE A 18 15.21 8.27 0.07
CA ILE A 18 16.67 8.18 0.16
C ILE A 18 17.26 9.27 -0.75
N PRO A 19 18.08 10.19 -0.22
CA PRO A 19 18.72 11.22 -1.04
C PRO A 19 19.68 10.63 -2.08
N GLU A 20 19.75 11.25 -3.27
CA GLU A 20 20.73 10.86 -4.28
C GLU A 20 22.17 11.15 -3.80
N PRO A 21 23.12 10.22 -4.03
CA PRO A 21 24.50 10.37 -3.61
C PRO A 21 25.13 11.62 -4.25
N ARG A 22 25.89 12.39 -3.46
CA ARG A 22 26.47 13.67 -3.92
C ARG A 22 27.82 13.47 -4.62
N THR A 23 28.55 12.43 -4.24
CA THR A 23 29.83 12.05 -4.83
C THR A 23 29.94 10.53 -5.00
N PRO A 24 30.85 10.02 -5.84
CA PRO A 24 31.08 8.57 -5.99
C PRO A 24 31.50 7.89 -4.68
N GLU A 25 32.18 8.62 -3.79
CA GLU A 25 32.57 8.10 -2.48
C GLU A 25 31.36 7.83 -1.57
N ASP A 26 30.31 8.65 -1.68
CA ASP A 26 29.05 8.47 -0.95
C ASP A 26 28.29 7.21 -1.42
N GLU A 27 28.49 6.76 -2.66
CA GLU A 27 27.90 5.50 -3.17
C GLU A 27 28.59 4.26 -2.61
N MET A 28 29.89 4.38 -2.29
CA MET A 28 30.70 3.29 -1.75
C MET A 28 30.75 3.27 -0.23
N ALA A 29 30.19 4.30 0.42
CA ALA A 29 30.16 4.41 1.87
C ALA A 29 29.32 3.28 2.50
N SER A 30 29.85 2.63 3.54
CA SER A 30 29.13 1.58 4.27
C SER A 30 28.08 2.14 5.24
N GLU A 31 28.17 3.43 5.57
CA GLU A 31 27.22 4.14 6.44
C GLU A 31 26.48 5.22 5.64
N PRO A 32 25.18 5.45 5.89
CA PRO A 32 24.45 6.54 5.27
C PRO A 32 25.09 7.90 5.58
N TRP A 33 25.36 8.68 4.53
CA TRP A 33 25.89 10.05 4.68
C TRP A 33 24.82 11.06 5.13
N TYR A 34 23.55 10.66 5.12
CA TYR A 34 22.41 11.47 5.54
C TYR A 34 21.94 11.05 6.94
N THR A 35 21.42 12.02 7.69
CA THR A 35 20.90 11.76 9.03
C THR A 35 19.59 11.00 8.98
N VAL A 36 19.53 9.90 9.74
CA VAL A 36 18.34 9.08 9.95
C VAL A 36 17.83 9.30 11.37
N GLY A 37 16.59 9.77 11.49
CA GLY A 37 15.88 9.88 12.77
C GLY A 37 15.24 8.56 13.20
N PRO A 38 14.86 8.41 14.48
CA PRO A 38 14.27 7.17 15.00
C PRO A 38 12.92 6.79 14.37
N ASN A 39 12.19 7.77 13.84
CA ASN A 39 10.89 7.56 13.18
C ASN A 39 10.98 7.69 11.66
N ASP A 40 12.19 7.82 11.09
CA ASP A 40 12.34 7.94 9.64
C ASP A 40 12.12 6.58 8.99
N VAL A 41 11.26 6.57 7.97
CA VAL A 41 10.93 5.37 7.20
C VAL A 41 11.26 5.62 5.73
N PHE A 42 12.05 4.71 5.14
CA PHE A 42 12.46 4.73 3.73
C PHE A 42 11.84 3.54 2.99
N PRO A 43 10.67 3.70 2.35
CA PRO A 43 9.97 2.59 1.71
C PRO A 43 10.76 1.93 0.57
N GLU A 44 11.75 2.64 0.00
CA GLU A 44 12.65 2.09 -1.00
C GLU A 44 13.46 0.89 -0.47
N GLU A 45 13.80 0.87 0.82
CA GLU A 45 14.54 -0.22 1.46
C GLU A 45 13.71 -1.51 1.58
N PHE A 46 12.37 -1.40 1.60
CA PHE A 46 11.48 -2.57 1.63
C PHE A 46 11.70 -3.47 0.43
N SER A 47 12.13 -2.93 -0.71
CA SER A 47 12.46 -3.75 -1.87
C SER A 47 13.63 -4.69 -1.60
N GLN A 48 14.62 -4.29 -0.80
CA GLN A 48 15.77 -5.15 -0.49
C GLN A 48 15.36 -6.27 0.47
N PHE A 49 14.51 -5.95 1.44
CA PHE A 49 14.06 -6.90 2.46
C PHE A 49 12.99 -7.88 1.94
N LEU A 50 11.96 -7.39 1.24
CA LEU A 50 10.79 -8.18 0.82
C LEU A 50 10.99 -8.88 -0.53
N LEU A 51 11.80 -8.30 -1.43
CA LEU A 51 11.85 -8.71 -2.85
C LEU A 51 13.18 -9.35 -3.27
N GLY A 52 13.87 -10.03 -2.35
CA GLY A 52 15.13 -10.72 -2.65
C GLY A 52 15.01 -11.81 -3.74
N GLN A 53 13.81 -12.36 -3.96
CA GLN A 53 13.55 -13.34 -5.03
C GLN A 53 12.88 -12.68 -6.24
N LEU A 54 13.45 -12.86 -7.44
CA LEU A 54 12.94 -12.27 -8.68
C LEU A 54 11.47 -12.63 -8.97
N ARG A 55 11.06 -13.86 -8.61
CA ARG A 55 9.67 -14.35 -8.76
C ARG A 55 8.66 -13.55 -7.94
N LEU A 56 9.08 -12.94 -6.84
CA LEU A 56 8.23 -12.08 -6.00
C LEU A 56 8.33 -10.61 -6.44
N ARG A 57 9.53 -10.18 -6.84
CA ARG A 57 9.79 -8.80 -7.28
C ARG A 57 8.91 -8.36 -8.45
N VAL A 58 8.78 -9.19 -9.49
CA VAL A 58 8.01 -8.86 -10.69
C VAL A 58 6.52 -8.63 -10.41
N PRO A 59 5.78 -9.57 -9.79
CA PRO A 59 4.38 -9.34 -9.48
C PRO A 59 4.19 -8.24 -8.44
N PHE A 60 5.07 -8.12 -7.45
CA PHE A 60 4.98 -7.04 -6.45
C PHE A 60 5.09 -5.67 -7.11
N ASN A 61 6.10 -5.43 -7.93
CA ASN A 61 6.24 -4.14 -8.63
C ASN A 61 5.08 -3.86 -9.59
N LYS A 62 4.45 -4.90 -10.14
CA LYS A 62 3.30 -4.76 -11.03
C LYS A 62 2.02 -4.33 -10.30
N TYR A 63 1.77 -4.85 -9.09
CA TYR A 63 0.49 -4.65 -8.39
C TYR A 63 0.59 -3.74 -7.16
N HIS A 64 1.78 -3.62 -6.57
CA HIS A 64 2.05 -2.99 -5.28
C HIS A 64 3.32 -2.13 -5.28
N GLY A 65 3.79 -1.69 -6.46
CA GLY A 65 4.98 -0.88 -6.59
C GLY A 65 4.89 0.46 -5.86
N GLU A 66 3.67 0.98 -5.68
CA GLU A 66 3.38 2.19 -4.92
C GLU A 66 3.82 2.10 -3.45
N LEU A 67 3.88 0.89 -2.87
CA LEU A 67 4.32 0.71 -1.49
C LEU A 67 5.81 1.05 -1.28
N LEU A 68 6.59 1.12 -2.36
CA LEU A 68 8.01 1.53 -2.34
C LEU A 68 8.20 3.05 -2.49
N ASP A 69 7.12 3.82 -2.68
CA ASP A 69 7.21 5.28 -2.81
C ASP A 69 6.78 5.97 -1.51
N ALA A 70 7.67 6.78 -0.94
CA ALA A 70 7.36 7.64 0.21
C ALA A 70 6.12 8.52 0.00
N GLN A 71 5.80 8.93 -1.23
CA GLN A 71 4.63 9.76 -1.52
C GLN A 71 3.30 9.03 -1.30
N TYR A 72 3.25 7.72 -1.58
CA TYR A 72 2.06 6.92 -1.28
C TYR A 72 1.72 6.98 0.21
N TRP A 73 2.71 6.75 1.06
CA TRP A 73 2.53 6.77 2.52
C TRP A 73 2.16 8.16 3.05
N LYS A 74 2.76 9.23 2.52
CA LYS A 74 2.35 10.60 2.84
C LYS A 74 0.90 10.87 2.48
N SER A 75 0.44 10.38 1.33
CA SER A 75 -0.97 10.52 0.96
C SER A 75 -1.91 9.81 1.94
N GLN A 76 -1.50 8.66 2.49
CA GLN A 76 -2.27 7.96 3.53
C GLN A 76 -2.29 8.76 4.84
N GLN A 77 -1.15 9.33 5.25
CA GLN A 77 -1.09 10.22 6.41
C GLN A 77 -2.03 11.43 6.24
N GLU A 78 -2.07 12.04 5.05
CA GLU A 78 -2.98 13.15 4.76
C GLU A 78 -4.45 12.76 4.83
N LYS A 79 -4.82 11.59 4.31
CA LYS A 79 -6.19 11.06 4.42
C LYS A 79 -6.59 10.90 5.89
N ILE A 80 -5.73 10.26 6.69
CA ILE A 80 -5.96 10.05 8.13
C ILE A 80 -6.09 11.40 8.85
N ALA A 81 -5.22 12.36 8.54
CA ALA A 81 -5.26 13.71 9.14
C ALA A 81 -6.56 14.47 8.79
N ARG A 82 -7.16 14.19 7.62
CA ARG A 82 -8.48 14.73 7.24
C ARG A 82 -9.65 13.97 7.88
N GLY A 83 -9.38 12.97 8.71
CA GLY A 83 -10.40 12.11 9.32
C GLY A 83 -11.06 11.16 8.33
N PHE A 84 -10.43 10.91 7.18
CA PHE A 84 -10.94 9.95 6.20
C PHE A 84 -10.74 8.53 6.73
N LEU A 85 -11.84 7.79 6.85
CA LEU A 85 -11.83 6.38 7.22
C LEU A 85 -12.03 5.55 5.95
N GLU A 86 -11.02 4.75 5.59
CA GLU A 86 -11.08 3.91 4.40
C GLU A 86 -12.02 2.71 4.63
N ASP A 87 -12.84 2.37 3.63
CA ASP A 87 -13.73 1.21 3.70
C ASP A 87 -12.94 -0.09 3.61
N VAL A 88 -13.15 -0.99 4.57
CA VAL A 88 -12.54 -2.33 4.58
C VAL A 88 -13.61 -3.38 4.35
N PHE A 89 -13.46 -4.14 3.26
CA PHE A 89 -14.43 -5.16 2.88
C PHE A 89 -13.92 -6.56 3.24
N PRO A 90 -14.67 -7.35 4.03
CA PRO A 90 -14.26 -8.71 4.42
C PRO A 90 -14.54 -9.76 3.32
N TYR A 91 -14.63 -9.33 2.06
CA TYR A 91 -14.92 -10.19 0.91
C TYR A 91 -14.25 -9.64 -0.36
N PRO A 92 -14.05 -10.48 -1.41
CA PRO A 92 -13.41 -10.06 -2.65
C PRO A 92 -14.19 -8.99 -3.44
N ASP A 93 -13.49 -8.13 -4.17
CA ASP A 93 -14.14 -7.03 -4.91
C ASP A 93 -15.17 -7.47 -5.94
N HIS A 94 -14.97 -8.61 -6.61
CA HIS A 94 -15.89 -9.09 -7.65
C HIS A 94 -17.27 -9.51 -7.11
N VAL A 95 -17.42 -9.72 -5.80
CA VAL A 95 -18.71 -10.02 -5.19
C VAL A 95 -19.47 -8.76 -4.73
N ARG A 96 -18.87 -7.56 -4.84
CA ARG A 96 -19.57 -6.31 -4.56
C ARG A 96 -20.80 -6.16 -5.48
N PHE A 97 -21.90 -5.66 -4.94
CA PHE A 97 -23.13 -5.48 -5.73
C PHE A 97 -22.92 -4.56 -6.93
N CYS A 98 -22.12 -3.49 -6.81
CA CYS A 98 -21.79 -2.60 -7.92
C CYS A 98 -21.03 -3.28 -9.08
N ASN A 99 -20.40 -4.43 -8.82
CA ASN A 99 -19.68 -5.22 -9.83
C ASN A 99 -20.52 -6.36 -10.40
N ARG A 100 -21.79 -6.50 -9.97
CA ARG A 100 -22.74 -7.52 -10.43
C ARG A 100 -23.95 -6.88 -11.11
N PRO A 101 -23.80 -6.38 -12.36
CA PRO A 101 -24.89 -5.73 -13.09
C PRO A 101 -26.09 -6.68 -13.37
N GLU A 102 -25.87 -7.99 -13.28
CA GLU A 102 -26.92 -9.01 -13.45
C GLU A 102 -27.97 -8.98 -12.33
N LEU A 103 -27.59 -8.53 -11.12
CA LEU A 103 -28.51 -8.41 -9.98
C LEU A 103 -29.30 -7.10 -9.97
N ASP A 104 -28.96 -6.16 -10.87
CA ASP A 104 -29.62 -4.86 -11.01
C ASP A 104 -30.84 -4.93 -11.97
N GLN A 105 -31.16 -6.13 -12.48
CA GLN A 105 -32.38 -6.34 -13.25
C GLN A 105 -33.58 -6.32 -12.30
N PRO A 106 -34.58 -5.44 -12.50
CA PRO A 106 -35.81 -5.52 -11.73
C PRO A 106 -36.39 -6.92 -11.94
N ALA A 107 -36.71 -7.60 -10.83
CA ALA A 107 -37.31 -8.92 -10.87
C ALA A 107 -38.48 -8.91 -11.86
N VAL A 108 -38.29 -9.54 -13.02
CA VAL A 108 -39.39 -9.81 -13.92
C VAL A 108 -40.29 -10.76 -13.13
N CYS A 109 -41.40 -10.23 -12.61
CA CYS A 109 -42.47 -11.03 -12.05
C CYS A 109 -42.92 -11.99 -13.15
N ILE A 110 -42.36 -13.20 -13.16
CA ILE A 110 -42.86 -14.28 -14.01
C ILE A 110 -44.23 -14.64 -13.43
N ALA A 111 -45.26 -13.93 -13.89
CA ALA A 111 -46.63 -14.29 -13.65
C ALA A 111 -46.81 -15.71 -14.19
N ARG A 112 -46.90 -16.67 -13.27
CA ARG A 112 -47.32 -18.04 -13.60
C ARG A 112 -48.67 -17.93 -14.29
N ARG A 113 -48.74 -18.20 -15.60
CA ARG A 113 -50.03 -18.41 -16.27
C ARG A 113 -50.63 -19.72 -15.72
N PRO A 114 -51.89 -19.72 -15.29
CA PRO A 114 -52.63 -20.96 -15.09
C PRO A 114 -53.29 -21.38 -16.42
N GLY A 115 -53.33 -22.69 -16.67
CA GLY A 115 -54.15 -23.32 -17.73
C GLY A 115 -53.35 -23.82 -18.91
#